data_AF-A0A963V1T1-F1
#
_entry.id   AF-A0A963V1T1-F1
#
_cell.length_a   1.000
_cell.length_b   1.000
_cell.length_c   1.000
_cell.angle_alpha   90.00
_cell.angle_beta   90.00
_cell.angle_gamma   90.00
#
_symmetry.space_group_name_H-M   'P 1'
#
loop_
_entity.id
_entity.type
_entity.pdbx_description
1 polymer ?
#
loop_
_entity_poly.entity_id
_entity_poly.type
_entity_poly.pdbx_seq_one_letter_code
_entity_poly.pdbx_strand_id
1 'polypeptide(L)'
;MFDLLIRGGTLPDGSVADIAIAGGRIVATGRVDADAREVIDATGDLVSPPFVDPHFHMDATLSYGQPRVNASGTLLEGISLWGELRE
;
A
#
# COMPACT_ATOMS: atom_id res chain seq x y z
N MET A 1 -14.24 24.50 -1.29
CA MET A 1 -14.54 23.19 -1.88
C MET A 1 -13.24 22.44 -2.04
N PHE A 2 -13.13 21.24 -1.48
CA PHE A 2 -11.95 20.38 -1.60
C PHE A 2 -12.03 19.47 -2.84
N ASP A 3 -10.93 18.85 -3.23
CA ASP A 3 -10.93 17.87 -4.32
C ASP A 3 -11.49 16.53 -3.84
N LEU A 4 -11.01 16.06 -2.70
CA LEU A 4 -11.43 14.81 -2.05
C LEU A 4 -11.58 15.04 -0.55
N LEU A 5 -12.62 14.46 0.04
CA LEU A 5 -12.79 14.34 1.48
C LEU A 5 -12.96 12.87 1.86
N ILE A 6 -12.06 12.35 2.69
CA ILE A 6 -12.25 11.06 3.36
C ILE A 6 -12.94 11.38 4.69
N ARG A 7 -14.12 10.83 4.94
CA ARG A 7 -14.96 11.17 6.10
C ARG A 7 -15.00 10.04 7.13
N GLY A 8 -14.87 10.38 8.41
CA GLY A 8 -15.11 9.46 9.52
C GLY A 8 -14.14 8.28 9.63
N GLY A 9 -12.95 8.37 9.02
CA GLY A 9 -11.96 7.30 9.04
C GLY A 9 -11.32 7.12 10.42
N THR A 10 -11.07 5.88 10.83
CA THR A 10 -10.29 5.56 12.03
C THR A 10 -8.81 5.63 11.69
N LEU A 11 -8.03 6.41 12.42
CA LEU A 11 -6.58 6.52 12.26
C LEU A 11 -5.86 5.42 13.06
N PRO A 12 -4.56 5.18 12.80
CA PRO A 12 -3.81 4.11 13.47
C PRO A 12 -3.72 4.24 15.00
N ASP A 13 -3.90 5.44 15.55
CA ASP A 13 -3.95 5.69 17.00
C ASP A 13 -5.34 5.48 17.61
N GLY A 14 -6.34 5.08 16.81
CA GLY A 14 -7.72 4.85 17.21
C GLY A 14 -8.61 6.10 17.20
N SER A 15 -8.08 7.27 16.88
CA SER A 15 -8.88 8.48 16.71
C SER A 15 -9.71 8.43 15.41
N VAL A 16 -10.85 9.14 15.38
CA VAL A 16 -11.69 9.24 14.17
C VAL A 16 -11.56 10.66 13.61
N ALA A 17 -11.28 10.77 12.31
CA ALA A 17 -11.07 12.05 11.65
C ALA A 17 -11.54 12.04 10.20
N ASP A 18 -11.92 13.22 9.71
CA ASP A 18 -11.96 13.49 8.27
C ASP A 18 -10.57 13.92 7.79
N ILE A 19 -10.28 13.68 6.52
CA ILE A 19 -9.05 14.10 5.84
C ILE A 19 -9.45 14.80 4.55
N ALA A 20 -9.16 16.10 4.46
CA ALA A 20 -9.43 16.91 3.29
C ALA A 20 -8.19 17.03 2.40
N ILE A 21 -8.37 16.81 1.10
CA ILE A 21 -7.32 16.88 0.08
C ILE A 21 -7.64 18.00 -0.92
N ALA A 22 -6.64 18.82 -1.21
CA ALA A 22 -6.67 19.79 -2.29
C ALA A 22 -5.30 19.89 -2.97
N GLY A 23 -5.29 19.95 -4.30
CA GLY A 23 -4.05 20.01 -5.09
C GLY A 23 -3.12 18.83 -4.86
N GLY A 24 -3.68 17.64 -4.60
CA GLY A 24 -2.92 16.42 -4.31
C GLY A 24 -2.22 16.40 -2.95
N ARG A 25 -2.60 17.28 -2.02
CA ARG A 25 -2.04 17.33 -0.65
C ARG A 25 -3.13 17.27 0.39
N ILE A 26 -2.83 16.66 1.54
CA ILE A 26 -3.67 16.77 2.74
C ILE A 26 -3.58 18.21 3.24
N VAL A 27 -4.72 18.91 3.30
CA VAL A 27 -4.80 20.33 3.70
C VAL A 27 -5.50 20.54 5.04
N ALA A 28 -6.28 19.56 5.50
CA ALA A 28 -6.88 19.56 6.82
C ALA A 28 -7.16 18.14 7.31
N THR A 29 -7.14 17.96 8.63
CA THR A 29 -7.51 16.73 9.33
C THR A 29 -8.35 17.05 10.56
N GLY A 30 -9.23 16.13 10.96
CA GLY A 30 -10.15 16.32 12.09
C GLY A 30 -11.59 16.45 11.58
N ARG A 31 -12.47 17.17 12.29
CA ARG A 31 -13.83 17.40 11.78
C ARG A 31 -13.81 18.47 10.68
N VAL A 32 -14.25 18.13 9.47
CA VAL A 32 -14.28 19.04 8.32
C VAL A 32 -15.72 19.32 7.91
N ASP A 33 -16.16 20.55 8.15
CA ASP A 33 -17.50 21.04 7.76
C ASP A 33 -17.41 21.85 6.47
N ALA A 34 -17.18 21.15 5.36
CA ALA A 34 -17.09 21.73 4.01
C ALA A 34 -17.37 20.70 2.92
N ASP A 35 -17.80 21.18 1.76
CA ASP A 35 -18.01 20.33 0.58
C ASP A 35 -16.69 19.98 -0.13
N ALA A 36 -16.69 18.81 -0.76
CA ALA A 36 -15.63 18.34 -1.66
C ALA A 36 -16.24 17.85 -2.98
N ARG A 37 -15.42 17.85 -4.04
CA ARG A 37 -15.83 17.30 -5.34
C ARG A 37 -16.10 15.80 -5.26
N GLU A 38 -15.32 15.09 -4.45
CA GLU A 38 -15.51 13.68 -4.14
C GLU A 38 -15.49 13.49 -2.62
N VAL A 39 -16.37 12.61 -2.14
CA VAL A 39 -16.43 12.21 -0.74
C VAL A 39 -16.37 10.70 -0.66
N ILE A 40 -15.43 10.19 0.13
CA ILE A 40 -15.32 8.77 0.50
C ILE A 40 -15.77 8.67 1.96
N ASP A 41 -16.81 7.89 2.22
CA ASP A 41 -17.20 7.53 3.59
C ASP A 41 -16.34 6.36 4.06
N ALA A 42 -15.51 6.60 5.06
CA ALA A 42 -14.62 5.62 5.68
C ALA A 42 -15.05 5.29 7.11
N THR A 43 -16.32 5.54 7.46
CA THR A 43 -16.85 5.27 8.80
C THR A 43 -16.72 3.78 9.15
N GLY A 44 -15.96 3.49 10.21
CA GLY A 44 -15.69 2.12 10.65
C GLY A 44 -14.49 1.46 9.97
N ASP A 45 -13.88 2.12 8.99
CA ASP A 45 -12.68 1.64 8.29
C ASP A 45 -11.40 2.30 8.85
N LEU A 46 -10.27 1.62 8.66
CA LEU A 46 -8.94 2.16 8.94
C LEU A 46 -8.47 3.01 7.76
N VAL A 47 -8.05 4.24 8.04
CA VAL A 47 -7.30 5.08 7.11
C VAL A 47 -5.85 5.15 7.56
N SER A 48 -4.96 4.61 6.74
CA SER A 48 -3.53 4.58 7.00
C SER A 48 -2.74 5.33 5.93
N PRO A 49 -1.47 5.70 6.21
CA PRO A 49 -0.51 5.91 5.14
C PRO A 49 -0.42 4.66 4.23
N PRO A 50 0.07 4.80 3.00
CA PRO A 50 0.32 3.64 2.13
C PRO A 50 1.26 2.64 2.81
N PHE A 51 1.05 1.35 2.54
CA PHE A 51 2.01 0.33 2.94
C PHE A 51 3.32 0.48 2.17
N VAL A 52 4.42 0.02 2.80
CA VAL A 52 5.77 0.03 2.24
C VAL A 52 6.29 -1.40 2.21
N ASP A 53 6.80 -1.81 1.05
CA ASP A 53 7.57 -3.05 0.90
C ASP A 53 9.07 -2.69 0.81
N PRO A 54 9.83 -2.81 1.91
CA PRO A 54 11.24 -2.36 1.96
C PRO A 54 12.22 -3.42 1.44
N HIS A 55 11.79 -4.67 1.25
CA HIS A 55 12.66 -5.76 0.82
C HIS A 55 11.92 -6.65 -0.17
N PHE A 56 12.16 -6.37 -1.45
CA PHE A 56 11.58 -7.14 -2.55
C PHE A 56 12.62 -7.39 -3.64
N HIS A 57 12.59 -8.58 -4.23
CA HIS A 57 13.41 -8.92 -5.40
C HIS A 57 12.55 -8.77 -6.67
N MET A 58 12.53 -7.57 -7.25
CA MET A 58 11.76 -7.30 -8.49
C MET A 58 12.35 -7.99 -9.71
N ASP A 59 13.67 -8.20 -9.74
CA ASP A 59 14.36 -8.91 -10.81
C ASP A 59 13.95 -10.39 -10.86
N ALA A 60 13.79 -11.02 -9.69
CA ALA A 60 13.43 -12.43 -9.58
C ALA A 60 11.92 -12.71 -9.51
N THR A 61 11.06 -11.68 -9.52
CA THR A 61 9.61 -11.88 -9.37
C THR A 61 9.01 -12.65 -10.55
N LEU A 62 7.88 -13.34 -10.31
CA LEU A 62 7.14 -14.11 -11.32
C LEU A 62 7.96 -15.21 -12.04
N SER A 63 9.10 -15.62 -11.49
CA SER A 63 9.99 -16.65 -12.07
C SER A 63 9.79 -18.05 -11.48
N TYR A 64 8.80 -18.24 -10.60
CA TYR A 64 8.57 -19.54 -9.96
C TYR A 64 8.41 -20.65 -11.00
N GLY A 65 9.20 -21.71 -10.86
CA GLY A 65 9.20 -22.84 -11.77
C GLY A 65 10.09 -22.67 -12.99
N GLN A 66 10.84 -21.57 -13.12
CA GLN A 66 11.77 -21.33 -14.21
C GLN A 66 13.21 -21.35 -13.68
N PRO A 67 14.11 -22.20 -14.23
CA PRO A 67 13.83 -23.28 -15.20
C PRO A 67 13.10 -24.49 -14.58
N ARG A 68 13.05 -24.59 -13.24
CA ARG A 68 12.35 -25.64 -12.50
C ARG A 68 11.98 -25.14 -11.11
N VAL A 69 11.14 -25.88 -10.40
CA VAL A 69 10.79 -25.58 -9.01
C VAL A 69 11.98 -25.85 -8.09
N ASN A 70 12.19 -24.96 -7.11
CA ASN A 70 13.07 -25.19 -5.96
C ASN A 70 12.49 -26.36 -5.14
N ALA A 71 12.98 -27.57 -5.38
CA ALA A 71 12.38 -28.79 -4.86
C ALA A 71 12.66 -28.98 -3.36
N SER A 72 13.83 -28.56 -2.88
CA SER A 72 14.18 -28.62 -1.46
C SER A 72 13.58 -27.48 -0.64
N GLY A 73 13.18 -26.37 -1.27
CA GLY A 73 12.74 -25.16 -0.59
C GLY A 73 13.86 -24.41 0.13
N THR A 74 15.13 -24.75 -0.12
CA THR A 74 16.27 -24.12 0.55
C THR A 74 16.71 -22.84 -0.13
N LEU A 75 17.32 -21.94 0.63
CA LEU A 75 17.93 -20.71 0.11
C LEU A 75 18.99 -21.00 -0.95
N LEU A 76 19.88 -21.96 -0.70
CA LEU A 76 21.01 -22.26 -1.59
C LEU A 76 20.55 -22.80 -2.95
N GLU A 77 19.51 -23.64 -2.98
CA GLU A 77 18.90 -24.07 -4.25
C GLU A 77 18.25 -22.88 -4.97
N GLY A 78 17.55 -22.00 -4.24
CA GLY A 78 16.96 -20.78 -4.81
C GLY A 78 18.00 -19.85 -5.45
N ILE A 79 19.14 -19.64 -4.79
CA ILE A 79 20.27 -18.86 -5.33
C ILE A 79 20.83 -19.51 -6.59
N SER A 80 21.01 -20.84 -6.58
CA SER A 80 21.55 -21.57 -7.72
C SER A 80 20.62 -21.47 -8.93
N LEU A 81 19.31 -21.67 -8.72
CA LEU A 81 18.28 -21.53 -9.77
C LEU A 81 18.23 -20.12 -10.35
N TRP A 82 18.30 -19.10 -9.50
CA TRP A 82 18.33 -17.71 -9.96
C TRP A 82 19.59 -17.41 -10.78
N GLY A 83 20.73 -18.00 -10.39
CA GLY A 83 21.97 -17.95 -11.17
C GLY A 83 21.79 -18.57 -12.56
N GLU A 84 21.22 -19.78 -12.64
CA GLU A 84 20.93 -20.47 -13.91
C GLU A 84 20.00 -19.67 -14.83
N LEU A 85 18.98 -19.00 -14.28
CA LEU A 85 17.99 -18.25 -15.08
C LEU A 85 18.55 -16.94 -15.66
N ARG A 86 19.61 -16.40 -15.06
CA ARG A 86 20.19 -15.10 -15.41
C ARG A 86 21.34 -15.16 -16.41
N GLU A 87 21.84 -16.34 -16.72
CA GLU A 87 22.82 -16.60 -17.78
C GLU A 87 22.14 -16.87 -19.12
#